data_AF-I1QNL2-F1
#
_entry.id   AF-I1QNL2-F1
#
_cell.length_a   1.000
_cell.length_b   1.000
_cell.length_c   1.000
_cell.angle_alpha   90.00
_cell.angle_beta   90.00
_cell.angle_gamma   90.00
#
_symmetry.space_group_name_H-M   'P 1'
#
loop_
_entity.id
_entity.type
_entity.pdbx_description
1 polymer ?
#
loop_
_entity_poly.entity_id
_entity_poly.type
_entity_poly.pdbx_seq_one_letter_code
_entity_poly.pdbx_strand_id
1 'polypeptide(L)'
;MSMLTTVGGRFYSVDHLQKHFLVVALEFLPVDGAAPQFTAVATNDTEHTPAGHSTTVFRAVESDGELFLVAMYYVKPRDRVASKILVLKLDLLKRAKVEVMSTLGERSFFLAASSKFGASVRAKQVGLKENCIYYLKPDDKGLKD
;
A
#
# COMPACT_ATOMS: atom_id res chain seq x y z
N MET A 1 -9.52 1.07 10.35
CA MET A 1 -8.97 0.28 9.22
C MET A 1 -10.09 -0.64 8.80
N SER A 2 -10.53 -0.57 7.54
CA SER A 2 -11.42 -1.60 7.01
C SER A 2 -10.61 -2.84 6.64
N MET A 3 -10.99 -4.00 7.18
CA MET A 3 -10.35 -5.28 6.93
C MET A 3 -11.24 -6.09 5.99
N LEU A 4 -10.71 -6.51 4.85
CA LEU A 4 -11.41 -7.37 3.89
C LEU A 4 -11.05 -8.83 4.18
N THR A 5 -12.05 -9.70 4.28
CA THR A 5 -11.87 -11.14 4.45
C THR A 5 -12.88 -11.92 3.61
N THR A 6 -12.68 -13.23 3.48
CA THR A 6 -13.57 -14.12 2.76
C THR A 6 -14.08 -15.23 3.67
N VAL A 7 -15.40 -15.47 3.69
CA VAL A 7 -16.03 -16.59 4.41
C VAL A 7 -17.08 -17.21 3.51
N GLY A 8 -16.99 -18.53 3.28
CA GLY A 8 -17.96 -19.26 2.44
C GLY A 8 -18.09 -18.72 1.01
N GLY A 9 -16.99 -18.25 0.41
CA GLY A 9 -16.97 -17.70 -0.95
C GLY A 9 -17.53 -16.27 -1.10
N ARG A 10 -17.88 -15.59 0.00
CA ARG A 10 -18.31 -14.19 0.00
C ARG A 10 -17.24 -13.29 0.59
N PHE A 11 -17.19 -12.04 0.13
CA PHE A 11 -16.28 -11.01 0.64
C PHE A 11 -16.98 -10.17 1.71
N TYR A 12 -16.30 -9.95 2.82
CA TYR A 12 -16.78 -9.13 3.92
C TYR A 12 -15.77 -8.06 4.24
N SER A 13 -16.22 -6.82 4.40
CA SER A 13 -15.43 -5.75 4.97
C SER A 13 -15.90 -5.44 6.38
N VAL A 14 -14.97 -5.38 7.33
CA VAL A 14 -15.26 -4.93 8.69
C VAL A 14 -14.72 -3.52 8.82
N ASP A 15 -15.58 -2.55 9.11
CA ASP A 15 -15.19 -1.18 9.44
C ASP A 15 -15.43 -0.87 10.93
N HIS A 16 -14.57 -0.02 11.47
CA HIS A 16 -14.59 0.36 12.88
C HIS A 16 -15.15 1.77 13.01
N LEU A 17 -16.46 1.88 13.25
CA LEU A 17 -17.15 3.15 13.45
C LEU A 17 -17.20 3.47 14.95
N GLN A 18 -16.18 4.16 15.46
CA GLN A 18 -16.03 4.68 16.84
C GLN A 18 -16.35 3.70 17.99
N LYS A 19 -17.62 3.32 18.19
CA LYS A 19 -18.13 2.40 19.24
C LYS A 19 -18.74 1.09 18.71
N HIS A 20 -18.84 0.91 17.39
CA HIS A 20 -19.45 -0.26 16.77
C HIS A 20 -18.60 -0.80 15.62
N PHE A 21 -18.71 -2.11 15.41
CA PHE A 21 -18.21 -2.77 14.21
C PHE A 21 -19.34 -2.84 13.20
N LEU A 22 -19.08 -2.36 11.98
CA LEU A 22 -19.95 -2.58 10.84
C LEU A 22 -19.33 -3.69 9.99
N VAL A 23 -20.06 -4.80 9.85
CA VAL A 23 -19.69 -5.86 8.91
C VAL A 23 -20.56 -5.70 7.66
N VAL A 24 -19.93 -5.45 6.52
CA VAL A 24 -20.60 -5.29 5.23
C VAL A 24 -20.23 -6.46 4.33
N ALA A 25 -21.22 -7.11 3.74
CA ALA A 25 -20.99 -8.06 2.66
C ALA A 25 -20.86 -7.30 1.33
N LEU A 26 -19.82 -7.59 0.57
CA LEU A 26 -19.67 -7.06 -0.79
C LEU A 26 -20.30 -8.05 -1.76
N GLU A 27 -21.35 -7.61 -2.43
CA GLU A 27 -22.02 -8.35 -3.49
C GLU A 27 -21.60 -7.80 -4.85
N PHE A 28 -21.31 -8.69 -5.78
CA PHE A 28 -20.83 -8.34 -7.11
C PHE A 28 -21.78 -8.93 -8.14
N LEU A 29 -22.29 -8.06 -9.02
CA LEU A 29 -23.19 -8.48 -10.08
C LEU A 29 -22.38 -9.14 -11.23
N PRO A 30 -22.92 -10.19 -11.87
CA PRO A 30 -22.36 -10.72 -13.10
C PRO A 30 -22.30 -9.63 -14.18
N VAL A 31 -21.21 -9.61 -14.93
CA VAL A 31 -21.10 -8.84 -16.18
C VAL A 31 -21.15 -9.84 -17.32
N ASP A 32 -22.06 -9.64 -18.27
CA ASP A 32 -22.30 -10.53 -19.42
C ASP A 32 -22.60 -11.99 -19.05
N GLY A 33 -23.31 -12.20 -17.93
CA GLY A 33 -23.71 -13.53 -17.45
C GLY A 33 -22.58 -14.33 -16.80
N ALA A 34 -21.35 -13.81 -16.75
CA ALA A 34 -20.22 -14.43 -16.06
C ALA A 34 -20.12 -13.92 -14.62
N ALA A 35 -19.98 -14.86 -13.67
CA ALA A 35 -19.68 -14.49 -12.29
C ALA A 35 -18.32 -13.76 -12.21
N PRO A 36 -18.21 -12.72 -11.37
CA PRO A 36 -16.96 -11.99 -11.21
C PRO A 36 -15.86 -12.94 -10.71
N GLN A 37 -14.76 -13.02 -11.46
CA GLN A 37 -13.62 -13.84 -11.09
C GLN A 37 -12.65 -13.02 -10.25
N PHE A 38 -12.40 -13.49 -9.04
CA PHE A 38 -11.41 -12.91 -8.14
C PHE A 38 -10.14 -13.76 -8.18
N THR A 39 -9.01 -13.13 -8.46
CA THR A 39 -7.71 -13.78 -8.38
C THR A 39 -7.00 -13.29 -7.13
N ALA A 40 -6.79 -14.19 -6.17
CA ALA A 40 -5.88 -13.94 -5.07
C ALA A 40 -4.45 -14.14 -5.57
N VAL A 41 -3.63 -13.09 -5.50
CA VAL A 41 -2.21 -13.16 -5.87
C VAL A 41 -1.43 -13.11 -4.56
N ALA A 42 -0.78 -14.22 -4.22
CA ALA A 42 0.12 -14.25 -3.09
C ALA A 42 1.33 -13.37 -3.41
N THR A 43 1.53 -12.32 -2.61
CA THR A 43 2.80 -11.60 -2.63
C THR A 43 3.79 -12.42 -1.79
N ASN A 44 4.77 -13.06 -2.44
CA ASN A 44 5.87 -13.77 -1.76
C ASN A 44 6.83 -12.78 -1.11
N ASP A 45 6.36 -12.15 -0.06
CA ASP A 45 7.09 -11.13 0.67
C ASP A 45 7.96 -11.74 1.79
N THR A 46 7.83 -13.05 2.02
CA THR A 46 8.57 -13.80 3.05
C THR A 46 10.08 -13.69 2.87
N GLU A 47 10.58 -13.69 1.64
CA GLU A 47 12.01 -13.49 1.35
C GLU A 47 12.51 -12.10 1.75
N HIS A 48 11.63 -11.10 1.72
CA HIS A 48 11.99 -9.70 1.93
C HIS A 48 11.53 -9.17 3.29
N THR A 49 10.90 -10.00 4.11
CA THR A 49 10.36 -9.58 5.41
C THR A 49 11.46 -9.63 6.48
N PRO A 50 11.77 -8.52 7.19
CA PRO A 50 12.77 -8.55 8.25
C PRO A 50 12.37 -9.47 9.41
N ALA A 51 13.36 -10.16 9.99
CA ALA A 51 13.15 -10.93 11.22
C ALA A 51 12.66 -10.01 12.35
N GLY A 52 11.64 -10.46 13.08
CA GLY A 52 11.10 -9.72 14.24
C GLY A 52 10.29 -8.46 13.89
N HIS A 53 9.89 -8.25 12.63
CA HIS A 53 8.89 -7.23 12.31
C HIS A 53 7.55 -7.54 13.01
N SER A 54 6.86 -6.50 13.49
CA SER A 54 5.55 -6.63 14.15
C SER A 54 4.41 -6.03 13.35
N THR A 55 4.70 -5.12 12.43
CA THR A 55 3.67 -4.42 11.66
C THR A 55 4.19 -4.08 10.27
N THR A 56 3.35 -4.32 9.26
CA THR A 56 3.60 -3.92 7.87
C THR A 56 2.51 -2.94 7.42
N VAL A 57 2.93 -1.88 6.74
CA VAL A 57 2.05 -0.84 6.24
C VAL A 57 2.26 -0.69 4.74
N PHE A 58 1.17 -0.76 3.98
CA PHE A 58 1.19 -0.56 2.53
C PHE A 58 0.67 0.84 2.16
N ARG A 59 1.30 1.45 1.15
CA ARG A 59 0.86 2.69 0.52
C ARG A 59 0.85 2.53 -1.00
N ALA A 60 -0.26 2.84 -1.65
CA ALA A 60 -0.34 2.81 -3.11
C ALA A 60 0.14 4.14 -3.70
N VAL A 61 0.94 4.11 -4.76
CA VAL A 61 1.43 5.29 -5.46
C VAL A 61 1.26 5.07 -6.95
N GLU A 62 0.51 5.96 -7.60
CA GLU A 62 0.50 6.05 -9.06
C GLU A 62 1.67 6.91 -9.53
N SER A 63 2.32 6.49 -10.62
CA SER A 63 3.42 7.21 -11.22
C SER A 63 3.51 6.91 -12.72
N ASP A 64 3.23 7.93 -13.54
CA ASP A 64 3.29 7.87 -15.01
C ASP A 64 2.44 6.72 -15.61
N GLY A 65 1.25 6.49 -15.05
CA GLY A 65 0.32 5.43 -15.47
C GLY A 65 0.65 4.05 -14.89
N GLU A 66 1.72 3.93 -14.11
CA GLU A 66 2.11 2.68 -13.44
C GLU A 66 1.72 2.72 -11.96
N LEU A 67 1.34 1.57 -11.41
CA LEU A 67 0.93 1.45 -10.02
C LEU A 67 2.02 0.77 -9.18
N PHE A 68 2.37 1.40 -8.07
CA PHE A 68 3.34 0.91 -7.11
C PHE A 68 2.69 0.72 -5.74
N LEU A 69 3.18 -0.26 -4.99
CA LEU A 69 2.93 -0.43 -3.56
C LEU A 69 4.25 -0.22 -2.80
N VAL A 70 4.25 0.73 -1.87
CA VAL A 70 5.35 0.88 -0.92
C VAL A 70 4.99 0.12 0.35
N ALA A 71 5.76 -0.93 0.65
CA ALA A 71 5.65 -1.71 1.87
C ALA A 71 6.66 -1.21 2.90
N MET A 72 6.19 -0.83 4.08
CA MET A 72 7.01 -0.36 5.19
C MET A 72 6.90 -1.33 6.37
N TYR A 73 8.03 -1.86 6.83
CA TYR A 73 8.09 -2.80 7.96
C TYR A 73 8.55 -2.08 9.21
N TYR A 74 7.92 -2.38 10.33
CA TYR A 74 8.26 -1.83 11.64
C TYR A 74 8.55 -2.97 12.61
N VAL A 75 9.56 -2.80 13.45
CA VAL A 75 9.88 -3.76 14.53
C VAL A 75 8.89 -3.59 15.67
N LYS A 76 8.46 -2.36 15.98
CA LYS A 76 7.42 -2.06 16.97
C LYS A 76 6.32 -1.16 16.37
N PRO A 77 5.05 -1.28 16.79
CA PRO A 77 3.92 -0.52 16.24
C PRO A 77 4.03 1.02 16.31
N ARG A 78 5.00 1.56 17.06
CA ARG A 78 5.23 3.00 17.25
C ARG A 78 6.60 3.47 16.76
N ASP A 79 7.37 2.61 16.09
CA ASP A 79 8.68 2.99 15.58
C ASP A 79 8.53 4.14 14.57
N ARG A 80 9.32 5.20 14.75
CA ARG A 80 9.28 6.37 13.85
C ARG A 80 9.85 6.07 12.48
N VAL A 81 10.79 5.13 12.41
CA VAL A 81 11.49 4.77 11.18
C VAL A 81 11.12 3.34 10.82
N ALA A 82 10.79 3.12 9.55
CA ALA A 82 10.61 1.77 9.04
C ALA A 82 11.96 1.05 9.04
N SER A 83 12.03 -0.16 9.58
CA SER A 83 13.25 -0.98 9.56
C SER A 83 13.60 -1.44 8.14
N LYS A 84 12.61 -1.52 7.27
CA LYS A 84 12.76 -1.79 5.84
C LYS A 84 11.65 -1.10 5.06
N ILE A 85 11.98 -0.65 3.85
CA ILE A 85 11.02 -0.17 2.87
C ILE A 85 11.27 -0.93 1.57
N LEU A 86 10.19 -1.45 0.98
CA LEU A 86 10.20 -2.06 -0.34
C LEU A 86 9.25 -1.30 -1.24
N VAL A 87 9.65 -1.13 -2.49
CA VAL A 87 8.77 -0.62 -3.55
C VAL A 87 8.46 -1.78 -4.48
N LEU A 88 7.18 -2.00 -4.69
CA LEU A 88 6.63 -3.12 -5.45
C LEU A 88 5.87 -2.55 -6.64
N LYS A 89 6.34 -2.79 -7.85
CA LYS A 89 5.62 -2.43 -9.07
C LYS A 89 4.59 -3.50 -9.38
N LEU A 90 3.36 -3.09 -9.65
CA LEU A 90 2.25 -3.97 -10.01
C LEU A 90 2.09 -3.99 -11.53
N ASP A 91 2.34 -5.15 -12.13
CA ASP A 91 1.97 -5.39 -13.52
C ASP A 91 0.52 -5.87 -13.58
N LEU A 92 -0.41 -4.91 -13.71
CA LEU A 92 -1.84 -5.17 -13.78
C LEU A 92 -2.24 -6.03 -14.99
N LEU A 93 -1.46 -5.99 -16.08
CA LEU A 93 -1.72 -6.77 -17.29
C LEU A 93 -1.33 -8.25 -17.10
N LYS A 94 -0.32 -8.53 -16.27
CA LYS A 94 0.13 -9.89 -15.95
C LYS A 94 -0.40 -10.39 -14.61
N ARG A 95 -1.72 -10.28 -14.39
CA ARG A 95 -2.41 -10.75 -13.18
C ARG A 95 -1.80 -10.17 -11.90
N ALA A 96 -1.51 -8.86 -11.89
CA ALA A 96 -0.88 -8.17 -10.76
C ALA A 96 0.43 -8.82 -10.30
N LYS A 97 1.24 -9.32 -11.24
CA LYS A 97 2.60 -9.77 -10.92
C LYS A 97 3.35 -8.62 -10.25
N VAL A 98 4.01 -8.94 -9.14
CA VAL A 98 4.75 -7.97 -8.37
C VAL A 98 6.23 -8.05 -8.70
N GLU A 99 6.82 -6.90 -9.01
CA GLU A 99 8.25 -6.73 -9.21
C GLU A 99 8.83 -5.84 -8.10
N VAL A 100 9.90 -6.31 -7.43
CA VAL A 100 10.60 -5.51 -6.43
C VAL A 100 11.49 -4.50 -7.14
N MET A 101 11.30 -3.23 -6.84
CA MET A 101 12.04 -2.16 -7.47
C MET A 101 13.29 -1.81 -6.68
N SER A 102 14.41 -1.76 -7.38
CA SER A 102 15.71 -1.34 -6.84
C SER A 102 15.92 0.17 -6.89
N THR A 103 15.14 0.89 -7.70
CA THR A 103 15.24 2.34 -7.90
C THR A 103 13.94 2.95 -8.41
N LEU A 104 13.68 4.21 -8.04
CA LEU A 104 12.62 5.06 -8.58
C LEU A 104 13.11 5.98 -9.72
N GLY A 105 14.40 5.86 -10.10
CA GLY A 105 15.01 6.71 -11.12
C GLY A 105 15.00 8.18 -10.72
N GLU A 106 14.56 9.05 -11.64
CA GLU A 106 14.45 10.51 -11.43
C GLU A 106 13.29 10.92 -10.51
N ARG A 107 12.44 9.96 -10.13
CA ARG A 107 11.23 10.22 -9.34
C ARG A 107 11.47 10.00 -7.85
N SER A 108 10.65 10.65 -7.07
CA SER A 108 10.57 10.46 -5.62
C SER A 108 9.13 10.38 -5.18
N PHE A 109 8.87 9.55 -4.18
CA PHE A 109 7.53 9.30 -3.66
C PHE A 109 7.31 10.05 -2.34
N PHE A 110 6.08 10.52 -2.15
CA PHE A 110 5.59 11.21 -0.97
C PHE A 110 4.48 10.42 -0.30
N LEU A 111 4.69 10.00 0.95
CA LEU A 111 3.75 9.18 1.70
C LEU A 111 3.24 9.95 2.92
N ALA A 112 1.98 10.37 2.88
CA ALA A 112 1.34 10.99 4.03
C ALA A 112 0.93 9.93 5.06
N ALA A 113 1.12 10.23 6.34
CA ALA A 113 0.83 9.32 7.44
C ALA A 113 -0.64 8.86 7.46
N SER A 114 -1.54 9.82 7.26
CA SER A 114 -2.99 9.67 7.31
C SER A 114 -3.59 9.05 6.04
N SER A 115 -2.82 8.97 4.95
CA SER A 115 -3.30 8.49 3.67
C SER A 115 -2.87 7.05 3.41
N LYS A 116 -3.72 6.26 2.76
CA LYS A 116 -3.33 4.98 2.17
C LYS A 116 -2.64 5.13 0.80
N PHE A 117 -2.66 6.35 0.26
CA PHE A 117 -2.10 6.70 -1.04
C PHE A 117 -0.95 7.69 -0.88
N GLY A 118 0.06 7.57 -1.73
CA GLY A 118 1.13 8.54 -1.87
C GLY A 118 1.09 9.25 -3.22
N ALA A 119 2.01 10.19 -3.40
CA ALA A 119 2.20 10.94 -4.64
C ALA A 119 3.58 10.66 -5.23
N SER A 120 3.70 10.71 -6.55
CA SER A 120 4.95 10.60 -7.29
C SER A 120 5.29 11.91 -7.98
N VAL A 121 6.53 12.37 -7.86
CA VAL A 121 6.99 13.59 -8.53
C VAL A 121 8.37 13.39 -9.13
N ARG A 122 8.69 14.11 -10.20
CA ARG A 122 10.06 14.23 -10.69
C ARG A 122 10.86 15.09 -9.71
N ALA A 123 11.84 14.48 -9.04
CA ALA A 123 12.45 15.07 -7.86
C ALA A 123 13.13 16.42 -8.14
N LYS A 124 13.85 16.52 -9.26
CA LYS A 124 14.52 17.76 -9.68
C LYS A 124 13.58 18.94 -9.93
N GLN A 125 12.34 18.69 -10.35
CA GLN A 125 11.36 19.76 -10.61
C GLN A 125 10.92 20.49 -9.34
N VAL A 126 11.10 19.85 -8.19
CA VAL A 126 10.70 20.38 -6.87
C VAL A 126 11.90 20.49 -5.91
N GLY A 127 13.13 20.45 -6.43
CA GLY A 127 14.35 20.61 -5.64
C GLY A 127 14.68 19.47 -4.68
N LEU A 128 14.18 18.26 -4.96
CA LEU A 128 14.39 17.07 -4.12
C LEU A 128 15.48 16.17 -4.68
N LYS A 129 15.95 15.27 -3.82
CA LYS A 129 16.84 14.19 -4.23
C LYS A 129 16.04 13.12 -4.98
N GLU A 130 16.58 12.69 -6.12
CA GLU A 130 16.05 11.59 -6.92
C GLU A 130 16.14 10.25 -6.17
N ASN A 131 15.34 9.28 -6.58
CA ASN A 131 15.32 7.93 -6.02
C ASN A 131 15.11 7.92 -4.49
N CYS A 132 14.18 8.75 -3.98
CA CYS A 132 13.91 8.88 -2.56
C CYS A 132 12.43 8.69 -2.22
N ILE A 133 12.18 8.23 -1.00
CA ILE A 133 10.83 8.14 -0.42
C ILE A 133 10.79 9.08 0.78
N TYR A 134 9.95 10.10 0.69
CA TYR A 134 9.67 11.05 1.74
C TYR A 134 8.37 10.63 2.41
N TYR A 135 8.39 10.36 3.71
CA TYR A 135 7.20 9.98 4.44
C TYR A 135 7.04 10.77 5.73
N LEU A 136 5.80 11.05 6.09
CA LEU A 136 5.42 11.80 7.29
C LEU A 136 4.73 10.86 8.27
N LYS A 137 4.92 11.10 9.56
CA LYS A 137 4.14 10.52 10.65
C LYS A 137 3.04 11.48 11.10
N PRO A 138 1.96 10.98 11.74
CA PRO A 138 0.84 11.85 12.14
C PRO A 138 1.24 12.91 13.18
N ASP A 139 2.33 12.67 13.92
CA ASP A 139 2.90 13.57 14.92
C ASP A 139 4.07 14.42 14.40
N ASP A 140 4.46 14.27 13.13
CA ASP A 140 5.48 15.12 12.52
C ASP A 140 4.93 16.53 12.32
N LYS A 141 5.47 17.49 13.07
CA LYS A 141 5.07 18.91 13.02
C LYS A 141 5.52 19.63 11.73
N GLY A 142 6.04 18.89 10.74
CA GLY A 142 6.71 19.45 9.55
C GLY A 142 5.77 20.06 8.52
N LEU A 143 4.47 19.76 8.58
CA LEU A 143 3.42 20.32 7.72
C LEU A 143 2.21 20.62 8.60
N LYS A 144 2.28 21.75 9.32
CA LYS A 144 1.07 22.42 9.79
C LYS A 144 0.72 23.43 8.71
N ASP A 145 -0.43 23.24 8.07
CA ASP A 145 -1.11 24.34 7.39
C ASP A 145 -1.54 25.39 8.43
#